data_AF-A0A954CRF3-F1
#
_entry.id   AF-A0A954CRF3-F1
#
_cell.length_a   1.000
_cell.length_b   1.000
_cell.length_c   1.000
_cell.angle_alpha   90.00
_cell.angle_beta   90.00
_cell.angle_gamma   90.00
#
_symmetry.space_group_name_H-M   'P 1'
#
loop_
_entity.id
_entity.type
_entity.pdbx_description
1 polymer ?
#
loop_
_entity_poly.entity_id
_entity_poly.type
_entity_poly.pdbx_seq_one_letter_code
_entity_poly.pdbx_strand_id
1 'polypeptide(L)'
;MAVSQKLNTTLLALLVGTVLVVAACQSSGVDTVDISPPHEYQFERRQGRRTPVILIPGTLGSRLYNTENGEIAWGNFSATISELQDELDLPIDRPRLTQNRDNLAAYRVLDRAEILLKEGSGEVSFYAELIDHLSQTLGYRPAYGKRFHRGHDLFVFFYDWRRSNVEAATQLREFIESIRRDLRQPKQKFTFLAVSNGGMIARYYLRYGGRDVVTGHELDEPLNPNWNGLQDCERLICMGTPHVGTIDALHLIHDGYAPNVLARRYPPATIFSFPAAFELMPEPGEPVFVGEGGESLD
;
A
#
# COMPACT_ATOMS: atom_id res chain seq x y z
N MET A 1 10.21 -34.06 51.31
CA MET A 1 11.20 -34.18 50.23
C MET A 1 10.51 -34.80 49.03
N ALA A 2 9.95 -33.99 48.14
CA ALA A 2 9.51 -34.35 46.78
C ALA A 2 8.89 -33.09 46.16
N VAL A 3 9.74 -32.30 45.51
CA VAL A 3 9.38 -31.13 44.70
C VAL A 3 9.38 -31.59 43.25
N SER A 4 8.38 -31.13 42.50
CA SER A 4 8.36 -30.98 41.03
C SER A 4 8.35 -32.26 40.18
N GLN A 5 7.17 -32.56 39.60
CA GLN A 5 7.04 -33.07 38.23
C GLN A 5 5.55 -33.05 37.81
N LYS A 6 4.99 -31.86 37.62
CA LYS A 6 3.71 -31.66 36.90
C LYS A 6 3.74 -30.34 36.13
N LEU A 7 4.74 -30.16 35.27
CA LEU A 7 4.74 -29.14 34.23
C LEU A 7 5.42 -29.79 33.03
N ASN A 8 4.65 -30.40 32.11
CA ASN A 8 5.14 -30.68 30.75
C ASN A 8 4.08 -31.15 29.74
N THR A 9 2.79 -30.90 29.97
CA THR A 9 1.75 -31.21 28.95
C THR A 9 0.97 -29.99 28.46
N THR A 10 1.14 -28.82 29.09
CA THR A 10 0.50 -27.57 28.64
C THR A 10 1.39 -26.70 27.73
N LEU A 11 2.68 -27.02 27.59
CA LEU A 11 3.61 -26.25 26.75
C LEU A 11 3.67 -26.71 25.28
N LEU A 12 3.03 -27.83 24.94
CA LEU A 12 3.08 -28.42 23.60
C LEU A 12 1.88 -28.04 22.70
N ALA A 13 0.89 -27.32 23.22
CA ALA A 13 -0.29 -26.87 22.47
C ALA A 13 -0.20 -25.41 22.00
N LEU A 14 0.87 -24.69 22.33
CA LEU A 14 1.09 -23.28 21.98
C LEU A 14 2.06 -23.08 20.80
N LEU A 15 2.32 -24.15 20.04
CA LEU A 15 3.29 -24.18 18.94
C LEU A 15 2.66 -24.26 17.54
N VAL A 16 1.34 -24.01 17.41
CA VAL A 16 0.62 -24.10 16.13
C VAL A 16 0.00 -22.77 15.67
N GLY A 17 0.09 -21.69 16.45
CA GLY A 17 -0.67 -20.46 16.19
C GLY A 17 0.13 -19.24 15.74
N THR A 18 1.15 -19.36 14.88
CA THR A 18 1.79 -18.17 14.25
C THR A 18 2.53 -18.50 12.95
N VAL A 19 1.82 -19.06 11.97
CA VAL A 19 2.27 -19.11 10.57
C VAL A 19 1.09 -18.69 9.70
N LEU A 20 1.00 -17.40 9.41
CA LEU A 20 0.16 -16.75 8.38
C LEU A 20 0.68 -15.29 8.43
N VAL A 21 1.62 -14.86 7.58
CA VAL A 21 1.38 -14.31 6.23
C VAL A 21 2.52 -14.67 5.24
N VAL A 22 3.07 -15.90 5.29
CA VAL A 22 3.85 -16.44 4.15
C VAL A 22 3.43 -17.87 3.87
N ALA A 23 2.21 -18.04 3.40
CA ALA A 23 1.87 -19.07 2.43
C ALA A 23 1.33 -18.27 1.21
N ALA A 24 2.17 -17.72 0.34
CA ALA A 24 3.00 -18.49 -0.58
C ALA A 24 2.27 -19.79 -0.93
N CYS A 25 1.54 -19.77 -2.05
CA CYS A 25 1.18 -20.98 -2.76
C CYS A 25 2.42 -21.88 -2.76
N GLN A 26 2.41 -22.96 -1.96
CA GLN A 26 3.26 -24.09 -2.25
C GLN A 26 2.69 -24.67 -3.54
N SER A 27 3.27 -24.24 -4.67
CA SER A 27 3.06 -24.88 -5.96
C SER A 27 3.66 -26.27 -5.89
N SER A 28 2.88 -27.23 -5.40
CA SER A 28 3.08 -28.63 -5.68
C SER A 28 2.91 -28.80 -7.20
N GLY A 29 4.04 -28.84 -7.91
CA GLY A 29 4.08 -28.92 -9.37
C GLY A 29 3.93 -27.55 -10.01
N VAL A 30 5.01 -27.03 -10.58
CA VAL A 30 4.91 -26.00 -11.60
C VAL A 30 4.35 -26.69 -12.84
N ASP A 31 3.02 -26.78 -12.94
CA ASP A 31 2.41 -26.64 -14.25
C ASP A 31 2.90 -25.27 -14.74
N THR A 32 3.88 -25.28 -15.64
CA THR A 32 4.33 -24.07 -16.31
C THR A 32 3.10 -23.55 -17.04
N VAL A 33 2.39 -22.61 -16.42
CA VAL A 33 1.47 -21.75 -17.14
C VAL A 33 2.29 -21.24 -18.30
N ASP A 34 1.91 -21.62 -19.52
CA ASP A 34 2.56 -21.17 -20.73
C ASP A 34 2.25 -19.68 -20.88
N ILE A 35 3.05 -18.87 -20.19
CA ILE A 35 2.99 -17.43 -20.27
C ILE A 35 3.49 -17.13 -21.67
N SER A 36 2.60 -16.65 -22.55
CA SER A 36 2.91 -16.23 -23.92
C SER A 36 4.34 -15.70 -24.03
N PRO A 37 5.19 -16.27 -24.89
CA PRO A 37 6.61 -15.99 -24.85
C PRO A 37 6.88 -14.49 -25.09
N PRO A 38 7.91 -13.89 -24.47
CA PRO A 38 8.13 -12.44 -24.48
C PRO A 38 8.17 -11.78 -25.88
N HIS A 39 8.46 -12.55 -26.93
CA HIS A 39 8.46 -12.07 -28.31
C HIS A 39 7.06 -11.80 -28.87
N GLU A 40 6.02 -12.47 -28.37
CA GLU A 40 4.63 -12.29 -28.79
C GLU A 40 4.11 -10.91 -28.34
N TYR A 41 4.39 -10.52 -27.09
CA TYR A 41 4.15 -9.16 -26.58
C TYR A 41 4.91 -8.10 -27.37
N GLN A 42 6.13 -8.39 -27.84
CA GLN A 42 6.91 -7.46 -28.68
C GLN A 42 6.30 -7.24 -30.07
N PHE A 43 5.55 -8.21 -30.60
CA PHE A 43 4.91 -8.09 -31.91
C PHE A 43 3.65 -7.22 -31.86
N GLU A 44 2.77 -7.42 -30.87
CA GLU A 44 1.60 -6.55 -30.63
C GLU A 44 2.02 -5.08 -30.40
N ARG A 45 3.19 -4.88 -29.75
CA ARG A 45 3.79 -3.57 -29.45
C ARG A 45 4.16 -2.73 -30.67
N ARG A 46 4.45 -3.32 -31.83
CA ARG A 46 4.82 -2.56 -33.05
C ARG A 46 3.62 -2.01 -33.80
N GLN A 47 2.41 -2.50 -33.51
CA GLN A 47 1.20 -2.23 -34.27
C GLN A 47 0.25 -1.22 -33.57
N GLY A 48 0.48 -0.83 -32.31
CA GLY A 48 -0.44 0.04 -31.57
C GLY A 48 0.18 0.93 -30.49
N ARG A 49 -0.48 2.06 -30.19
CA ARG A 49 -0.12 2.99 -29.11
C ARG A 49 -0.61 2.43 -27.77
N ARG A 50 0.27 1.81 -26.98
CA ARG A 50 -0.08 1.30 -25.63
C ARG A 50 -0.46 2.43 -24.67
N THR A 51 -1.47 2.20 -23.83
CA THR A 51 -1.86 3.14 -22.77
C THR A 51 -0.81 3.12 -21.66
N PRO A 52 -0.27 4.28 -21.25
CA PRO A 52 0.66 4.34 -20.13
C PRO A 52 0.01 3.89 -18.82
N VAL A 53 0.81 3.28 -17.94
CA VAL A 53 0.36 2.76 -16.65
C VAL A 53 0.78 3.71 -15.53
N ILE A 54 -0.12 3.92 -14.56
CA ILE A 54 0.22 4.49 -13.26
C ILE A 54 0.10 3.35 -12.23
N LEU A 55 1.21 3.02 -11.58
CA LEU A 55 1.24 2.10 -10.44
C LEU A 55 0.93 2.89 -9.17
N ILE A 56 -0.13 2.49 -8.47
CA ILE A 56 -0.60 3.11 -7.22
C ILE A 56 -0.40 2.10 -6.09
N PRO A 57 0.61 2.28 -5.22
CA PRO A 57 0.89 1.33 -4.15
C PRO A 57 -0.14 1.41 -3.01
N GLY A 58 -0.22 0.34 -2.24
CA GLY A 58 -1.00 0.27 -1.01
C GLY A 58 -0.29 0.85 0.20
N THR A 59 -0.90 0.64 1.38
CA THR A 59 -0.36 1.03 2.68
C THR A 59 1.05 0.48 2.86
N LEU A 60 1.94 1.24 3.49
CA LEU A 60 3.37 0.92 3.66
C LEU A 60 4.19 0.85 2.36
N GLY A 61 3.57 1.01 1.18
CA GLY A 61 4.20 0.82 -0.12
C GLY A 61 5.06 2.00 -0.60
N SER A 62 5.21 3.06 0.19
CA SER A 62 6.13 4.17 -0.09
C SER A 62 7.13 4.32 1.05
N ARG A 63 8.38 4.65 0.71
CA ARG A 63 9.41 4.99 1.69
C ARG A 63 9.20 6.41 2.23
N LEU A 64 9.45 6.59 3.53
CA LEU A 64 9.35 7.89 4.21
C LEU A 64 10.71 8.30 4.74
N TYR A 65 11.02 9.59 4.64
CA TYR A 65 12.23 10.19 5.20
C TYR A 65 11.88 11.47 5.95
N ASN A 66 12.64 11.79 6.98
CA ASN A 66 12.54 13.06 7.68
C ASN A 66 13.23 14.15 6.86
N THR A 67 12.48 15.21 6.55
CA THR A 67 12.93 16.30 5.69
C THR A 67 13.90 17.27 6.37
N GLU A 68 13.97 17.28 7.70
CA GLU A 68 14.91 18.13 8.47
C GLU A 68 16.31 17.52 8.54
N ASN A 69 16.41 16.22 8.85
CA ASN A 69 17.69 15.54 9.07
C ASN A 69 18.09 14.57 7.93
N GLY A 70 17.16 14.24 7.02
CA GLY A 70 17.40 13.34 5.88
C GLY A 70 17.35 11.84 6.21
N GLU A 71 17.02 11.47 7.44
CA GLU A 71 17.00 10.07 7.89
C GLU A 71 15.79 9.30 7.32
N ILE A 72 15.98 8.01 7.04
CA ILE A 72 14.90 7.14 6.56
C ILE A 72 14.07 6.68 7.75
N ALA A 73 12.85 7.20 7.87
CA ALA A 73 11.90 6.81 8.89
C ALA A 73 11.18 5.49 8.58
N TRP A 74 10.98 5.17 7.29
CA TRP A 74 10.35 3.93 6.84
C TRP A 74 10.95 3.37 5.55
N GLY A 75 11.19 2.05 5.53
CA GLY A 75 11.72 1.32 4.38
C GLY A 75 13.21 0.96 4.48
N ASN A 76 13.86 1.24 5.62
CA ASN A 76 15.15 0.68 5.98
C ASN A 76 14.98 -0.27 7.17
N PHE A 77 14.93 -1.58 6.91
CA PHE A 77 14.67 -2.59 7.93
C PHE A 77 15.92 -3.34 8.41
N SER A 78 17.11 -2.92 7.95
CA SER A 78 18.41 -3.39 8.43
C SER A 78 19.05 -2.45 9.46
N ALA A 79 18.51 -1.24 9.66
CA ALA A 79 18.95 -0.31 10.70
C ALA A 79 18.73 -0.89 12.11
N THR A 80 19.71 -0.72 12.99
CA THR A 80 19.61 -1.22 14.38
C THR A 80 18.64 -0.33 15.16
N ILE A 81 17.91 -0.90 16.14
CA ILE A 81 16.91 -0.20 16.98
C ILE A 81 17.43 1.12 17.59
N SER A 82 18.74 1.24 17.82
CA SER A 82 19.39 2.43 18.37
C SER A 82 19.59 3.59 17.37
N GLU A 83 19.40 3.36 16.06
CA GLU A 83 19.69 4.34 15.00
C GLU A 83 18.45 5.07 14.49
N LEU A 84 17.26 4.70 14.97
CA LEU A 84 15.99 5.25 14.50
C LEU A 84 15.30 6.02 15.62
N GLN A 85 15.38 7.36 15.57
CA GLN A 85 14.42 8.19 16.31
C GLN A 85 13.00 7.83 15.85
N ASP A 86 12.13 7.57 16.81
CA ASP A 86 10.77 7.07 16.63
C ASP A 86 9.85 8.23 16.29
N GLU A 87 9.46 8.43 15.03
CA GLU A 87 8.49 9.47 14.68
C GLU A 87 7.60 9.05 13.50
N LEU A 88 7.18 7.78 13.42
CA LEU A 88 6.12 7.45 12.46
C LEU A 88 4.76 7.96 12.93
N ASP A 89 4.56 8.23 14.22
CA ASP A 89 3.35 8.81 14.73
C ASP A 89 3.09 10.18 14.09
N LEU A 90 1.83 10.41 13.72
CA LEU A 90 1.37 11.72 13.34
C LEU A 90 0.96 12.48 14.61
N PRO A 91 1.16 13.81 14.65
CA PRO A 91 0.55 14.62 15.70
C PRO A 91 -0.97 14.46 15.67
N ILE A 92 -1.62 14.59 16.82
CA ILE A 92 -3.09 14.47 16.95
C ILE A 92 -3.69 15.63 17.74
N ASP A 93 -2.94 16.73 17.92
CA ASP A 93 -3.33 17.90 18.70
C ASP A 93 -4.34 18.80 17.99
N ARG A 94 -4.52 18.63 16.67
CA ARG A 94 -5.43 19.45 15.87
C ARG A 94 -6.74 18.72 15.57
N PRO A 95 -7.89 19.43 15.66
CA PRO A 95 -9.21 18.83 15.40
C PRO A 95 -9.40 18.45 13.93
N ARG A 96 -8.72 19.13 13.00
CA ARG A 96 -8.75 18.79 11.58
C ARG A 96 -7.58 17.86 11.28
N LEU A 97 -7.87 16.63 10.85
CA LEU A 97 -6.85 15.62 10.53
C LEU A 97 -5.82 16.11 9.49
N THR A 98 -6.26 16.92 8.52
CA THR A 98 -5.38 17.53 7.51
C THR A 98 -4.48 18.65 8.04
N GLN A 99 -4.59 19.03 9.32
CA GLN A 99 -3.68 20.00 9.96
C GLN A 99 -2.60 19.33 10.81
N ASN A 100 -2.76 18.04 11.11
CA ASN A 100 -1.78 17.25 11.82
C ASN A 100 -0.62 16.89 10.86
N ARG A 101 0.46 17.68 10.91
CA ARG A 101 1.62 17.57 10.02
C ARG A 101 2.90 17.36 10.83
N ASP A 102 3.77 16.50 10.34
CA ASP A 102 5.13 16.26 10.81
C ASP A 102 6.13 16.58 9.69
N ASN A 103 7.39 16.24 9.92
CA ASN A 103 8.48 16.50 8.98
C ASN A 103 8.76 15.32 8.03
N LEU A 104 7.93 14.27 8.04
CA LEU A 104 8.13 13.12 7.17
C LEU A 104 7.50 13.34 5.79
N ALA A 105 8.20 12.89 4.76
CA ALA A 105 7.71 12.94 3.39
C ALA A 105 7.96 11.62 2.65
N ALA A 106 7.02 11.25 1.78
CA ALA A 106 7.22 10.16 0.84
C ALA A 106 8.13 10.58 -0.31
N TYR A 107 9.07 9.71 -0.70
CA TYR A 107 10.05 10.04 -1.75
C TYR A 107 10.21 8.99 -2.85
N ARG A 108 9.76 7.76 -2.62
CA ARG A 108 9.74 6.67 -3.61
C ARG A 108 8.83 5.54 -3.16
N VAL A 109 8.47 4.67 -4.10
CA VAL A 109 7.89 3.37 -3.78
C VAL A 109 8.90 2.51 -3.00
N LEU A 110 8.38 1.67 -2.10
CA LEU A 110 9.13 0.61 -1.45
C LEU A 110 9.23 -0.58 -2.43
N ASP A 111 10.28 -0.64 -3.23
CA ASP A 111 10.52 -1.67 -4.23
C ASP A 111 11.27 -2.88 -3.66
N ARG A 112 12.44 -2.63 -3.07
CA ARG A 112 13.30 -3.62 -2.40
C ARG A 112 13.63 -3.08 -1.02
N ALA A 113 13.82 -3.95 -0.03
CA ALA A 113 14.43 -3.55 1.22
C ALA A 113 15.24 -4.69 1.83
N GLU A 114 16.33 -4.33 2.50
CA GLU A 114 17.11 -5.25 3.31
C GLU A 114 16.42 -5.40 4.68
N ILE A 115 16.25 -6.64 5.13
CA ILE A 115 15.67 -7.00 6.42
C ILE A 115 16.67 -7.82 7.24
N LEU A 116 16.59 -7.70 8.57
CA LEU A 116 17.31 -8.59 9.48
C LEU A 116 16.61 -9.96 9.56
N LEU A 117 17.39 -11.02 9.42
CA LEU A 117 17.01 -12.42 9.54
C LEU A 117 17.85 -13.07 10.65
N LYS A 118 17.49 -14.30 11.06
CA LYS A 118 18.26 -15.01 12.10
C LYS A 118 19.70 -15.31 11.67
N GLU A 119 19.91 -15.51 10.37
CA GLU A 119 21.19 -15.90 9.77
C GLU A 119 21.99 -14.72 9.19
N GLY A 120 21.55 -13.47 9.37
CA GLY A 120 22.21 -12.28 8.83
C GLY A 120 21.22 -11.26 8.28
N SER A 121 21.57 -10.57 7.20
CA SER A 121 20.65 -9.71 6.45
C SER A 121 20.26 -10.35 5.12
N GLY A 122 19.06 -10.03 4.64
CA GLY A 122 18.55 -10.50 3.35
C GLY A 122 17.71 -9.44 2.65
N GLU A 123 17.78 -9.37 1.32
CA GLU A 123 16.92 -8.49 0.53
C GLU A 123 15.55 -9.15 0.28
N VAL A 124 14.48 -8.39 0.51
CA VAL A 124 13.11 -8.76 0.15
C VAL A 124 12.59 -7.83 -0.95
N SER A 125 12.02 -8.44 -1.98
CA SER A 125 11.28 -7.75 -3.03
C SER A 125 9.87 -7.42 -2.53
N PHE A 126 9.53 -6.13 -2.54
CA PHE A 126 8.17 -5.63 -2.36
C PHE A 126 7.57 -5.35 -3.75
N TYR A 127 7.54 -4.10 -4.20
CA TYR A 127 7.04 -3.75 -5.54
C TYR A 127 8.01 -4.06 -6.67
N ALA A 128 9.25 -4.46 -6.38
CA ALA A 128 10.27 -4.70 -7.38
C ALA A 128 9.87 -5.76 -8.41
N GLU A 129 9.34 -6.91 -7.99
CA GLU A 129 8.95 -7.99 -8.92
C GLU A 129 7.86 -7.56 -9.88
N LEU A 130 6.85 -6.82 -9.40
CA LEU A 130 5.78 -6.30 -10.23
C LEU A 130 6.32 -5.30 -11.27
N ILE A 131 7.16 -4.36 -10.81
CA ILE A 131 7.79 -3.36 -11.67
C ILE A 131 8.72 -4.01 -12.69
N ASP A 132 9.52 -4.99 -12.26
CA ASP A 132 10.45 -5.74 -13.10
C ASP A 132 9.67 -6.54 -14.15
N HIS A 133 8.55 -7.17 -13.80
CA HIS A 133 7.69 -7.83 -14.77
C HIS A 133 7.11 -6.86 -15.81
N LEU A 134 6.56 -5.73 -15.36
CA LEU A 134 6.04 -4.69 -16.26
C LEU A 134 7.14 -4.14 -17.19
N SER A 135 8.35 -3.97 -16.67
CA SER A 135 9.48 -3.40 -17.39
C SER A 135 10.15 -4.40 -18.33
N GLN A 136 10.59 -5.54 -17.81
CA GLN A 136 11.43 -6.51 -18.50
C GLN A 136 10.62 -7.47 -19.37
N THR A 137 9.43 -7.87 -18.92
CA THR A 137 8.54 -8.76 -19.70
C THR A 137 7.62 -7.98 -20.60
N LEU A 138 6.88 -7.00 -20.05
CA LEU A 138 5.88 -6.23 -20.81
C LEU A 138 6.46 -4.99 -21.50
N GLY A 139 7.74 -4.69 -21.25
CA GLY A 139 8.50 -3.68 -21.95
C GLY A 139 8.14 -2.24 -21.58
N TYR A 140 7.41 -2.00 -20.48
CA TYR A 140 7.13 -0.65 -19.99
C TYR A 140 8.42 0.06 -19.53
N ARG A 141 8.44 1.38 -19.62
CA ARG A 141 9.60 2.19 -19.23
C ARG A 141 9.25 2.93 -17.93
N PRO A 142 9.75 2.45 -16.78
CA PRO A 142 9.41 3.01 -15.47
C PRO A 142 9.99 4.40 -15.31
N ALA A 143 9.26 5.23 -14.58
CA ALA A 143 9.67 6.56 -14.18
C ALA A 143 9.28 6.80 -12.72
N TYR A 144 10.25 7.34 -11.98
CA TYR A 144 10.13 7.65 -10.57
C TYR A 144 10.38 9.14 -10.36
N GLY A 145 9.75 9.70 -9.33
CA GLY A 145 10.00 11.08 -8.90
C GLY A 145 9.02 12.09 -9.48
N LYS A 146 9.50 13.33 -9.65
CA LYS A 146 8.66 14.51 -9.93
C LYS A 146 8.81 15.07 -11.35
N ARG A 147 9.64 14.46 -12.19
CA ARG A 147 9.90 14.93 -13.56
C ARG A 147 9.88 13.76 -14.55
N PHE A 148 9.18 13.96 -15.67
CA PHE A 148 8.95 12.90 -16.66
C PHE A 148 9.48 13.30 -18.04
N HIS A 149 9.84 12.28 -18.82
CA HIS A 149 10.46 12.47 -20.12
C HIS A 149 9.78 11.60 -21.18
N ARG A 150 9.86 12.06 -22.44
CA ARG A 150 9.35 11.29 -23.57
C ARG A 150 9.96 9.90 -23.56
N GLY A 151 9.09 8.90 -23.64
CA GLY A 151 9.47 7.51 -23.55
C GLY A 151 9.03 6.86 -22.23
N HIS A 152 8.85 7.60 -21.14
CA HIS A 152 8.24 6.99 -19.96
C HIS A 152 6.79 6.61 -20.25
N ASP A 153 6.41 5.40 -19.81
CA ASP A 153 5.04 4.90 -19.94
C ASP A 153 4.62 3.94 -18.80
N LEU A 154 5.46 3.79 -17.77
CA LEU A 154 5.07 3.30 -16.45
C LEU A 154 5.47 4.37 -15.43
N PHE A 155 4.49 4.95 -14.75
CA PHE A 155 4.69 6.01 -13.77
C PHE A 155 4.38 5.46 -12.38
N VAL A 156 5.34 5.55 -11.47
CA VAL A 156 5.19 4.98 -10.14
C VAL A 156 4.83 6.08 -9.15
N PHE A 157 3.59 6.04 -8.68
CA PHE A 157 3.08 6.97 -7.67
C PHE A 157 3.58 6.57 -6.28
N PHE A 158 3.77 7.55 -5.41
CA PHE A 158 4.11 7.37 -4.01
C PHE A 158 3.49 8.51 -3.20
N TYR A 159 3.15 8.21 -1.95
CA TYR A 159 2.43 9.10 -1.04
C TYR A 159 2.72 8.70 0.39
N ASP A 160 2.44 9.59 1.33
CA ASP A 160 2.49 9.26 2.75
C ASP A 160 1.25 8.43 3.13
N TRP A 161 1.47 7.12 3.28
CA TRP A 161 0.43 6.12 3.54
C TRP A 161 -0.15 6.18 4.94
N ARG A 162 0.38 7.03 5.82
CA ARG A 162 -0.20 7.29 7.16
C ARG A 162 -1.41 8.23 7.05
N ARG A 163 -1.41 9.10 6.05
CA ARG A 163 -2.39 10.18 5.85
C ARG A 163 -3.64 9.69 5.11
N SER A 164 -4.70 10.48 5.15
CA SER A 164 -5.98 10.16 4.51
C SER A 164 -5.83 9.82 3.01
N ASN A 165 -6.59 8.82 2.57
CA ASN A 165 -6.76 8.45 1.18
C ASN A 165 -7.34 9.60 0.33
N VAL A 166 -8.07 10.54 0.93
CA VAL A 166 -8.54 11.77 0.27
C VAL A 166 -7.36 12.67 -0.09
N GLU A 167 -6.40 12.82 0.82
CA GLU A 167 -5.16 13.55 0.54
C GLU A 167 -4.34 12.84 -0.54
N ALA A 168 -4.24 11.50 -0.49
CA ALA A 168 -3.54 10.72 -1.51
C ALA A 168 -4.22 10.82 -2.89
N ALA A 169 -5.54 10.86 -2.96
CA ALA A 169 -6.26 11.08 -4.22
C ALA A 169 -6.05 12.49 -4.79
N THR A 170 -5.91 13.49 -3.92
CA THR A 170 -5.53 14.85 -4.32
C THR A 170 -4.11 14.85 -4.92
N GLN A 171 -3.16 14.18 -4.26
CA GLN A 171 -1.80 14.02 -4.77
C GLN A 171 -1.75 13.22 -6.08
N LEU A 172 -2.62 12.22 -6.26
CA LEU A 172 -2.74 11.48 -7.51
C LEU A 172 -3.18 12.40 -8.66
N ARG A 173 -4.09 13.35 -8.41
CA ARG A 173 -4.45 14.39 -9.40
C ARG A 173 -3.23 15.18 -9.82
N GLU A 174 -2.47 15.70 -8.86
CA GLU A 174 -1.28 16.51 -9.10
C GLU A 174 -0.21 15.71 -9.85
N PHE A 175 -0.06 14.43 -9.53
CA PHE A 175 0.83 13.50 -10.21
C PHE A 175 0.43 13.33 -11.68
N ILE A 176 -0.84 13.06 -11.97
CA ILE A 176 -1.37 12.95 -13.34
C ILE A 176 -1.17 14.25 -14.13
N GLU A 177 -1.50 15.39 -13.54
CA GLU A 177 -1.29 16.71 -14.14
C GLU A 177 0.19 16.96 -14.45
N SER A 178 1.11 16.51 -13.57
CA SER A 178 2.55 16.65 -13.78
C SER A 178 3.07 15.84 -14.95
N ILE A 179 2.63 14.59 -15.09
CA ILE A 179 2.99 13.73 -16.23
C ILE A 179 2.52 14.39 -17.53
N ARG A 180 1.27 14.85 -17.59
CA ARG A 180 0.70 15.48 -18.78
C ARG A 180 1.46 16.76 -19.18
N ARG A 181 1.82 17.57 -18.18
CA ARG A 181 2.59 18.80 -18.38
C ARG A 181 3.96 18.50 -18.97
N ASP A 182 4.69 17.57 -18.34
CA ASP A 182 6.06 17.23 -18.70
C ASP A 182 6.15 16.56 -20.08
N LEU A 183 5.18 15.70 -20.41
CA LEU A 183 5.11 15.02 -21.70
C LEU A 183 4.42 15.86 -22.80
N ARG A 184 3.80 16.97 -22.43
CA ARG A 184 2.97 17.84 -23.29
C ARG A 184 1.80 17.06 -23.91
N GLN A 185 1.11 16.27 -23.09
CA GLN A 185 -0.03 15.43 -23.50
C GLN A 185 -1.25 15.69 -22.61
N PRO A 186 -1.95 16.83 -22.77
CA PRO A 186 -2.99 17.29 -21.84
C PRO A 186 -4.21 16.36 -21.72
N LYS A 187 -4.43 15.49 -22.72
CA LYS A 187 -5.55 14.53 -22.77
C LYS A 187 -5.10 13.08 -22.55
N GLN A 188 -3.87 12.83 -22.12
CA GLN A 188 -3.37 11.47 -21.93
C GLN A 188 -4.15 10.80 -20.81
N LYS A 189 -4.75 9.65 -21.13
CA LYS A 189 -5.36 8.73 -20.15
C LYS A 189 -4.36 7.68 -19.71
N PHE A 190 -4.61 7.07 -18.56
CA PHE A 190 -3.75 6.06 -17.98
C PHE A 190 -4.52 4.81 -17.62
N THR A 191 -3.84 3.66 -17.66
CA THR A 191 -4.29 2.49 -16.92
C THR A 191 -3.82 2.66 -15.48
N PHE A 192 -4.72 2.64 -14.51
CA PHE A 192 -4.38 2.59 -13.10
C PHE A 192 -4.19 1.15 -12.68
N LEU A 193 -2.97 0.79 -12.29
CA LEU A 193 -2.66 -0.47 -11.65
C LEU A 193 -2.54 -0.23 -10.15
N ALA A 194 -3.57 -0.61 -9.41
CA ALA A 194 -3.76 -0.22 -8.03
C ALA A 194 -3.67 -1.43 -7.11
N VAL A 195 -2.77 -1.39 -6.13
CA VAL A 195 -2.48 -2.51 -5.23
C VAL A 195 -2.99 -2.19 -3.83
N SER A 196 -3.74 -3.12 -3.22
CA SER A 196 -4.30 -2.98 -1.87
C SER A 196 -5.03 -1.63 -1.70
N ASN A 197 -4.66 -0.83 -0.70
CA ASN A 197 -5.20 0.52 -0.44
C ASN A 197 -5.10 1.48 -1.64
N GLY A 198 -4.13 1.27 -2.54
CA GLY A 198 -4.03 2.04 -3.78
C GLY A 198 -5.30 1.96 -4.63
N GLY A 199 -6.05 0.85 -4.56
CA GLY A 199 -7.33 0.72 -5.22
C GLY A 199 -8.44 1.55 -4.57
N MET A 200 -8.40 1.77 -3.26
CA MET A 200 -9.33 2.67 -2.57
C MET A 200 -9.08 4.11 -2.99
N ILE A 201 -7.82 4.53 -3.04
CA ILE A 201 -7.40 5.84 -3.55
C ILE A 201 -7.85 6.04 -5.00
N ALA A 202 -7.60 5.04 -5.86
CA ALA A 202 -8.01 5.10 -7.26
C ALA A 202 -9.54 5.20 -7.41
N ARG A 203 -10.31 4.39 -6.67
CA ARG A 203 -11.78 4.44 -6.69
C ARG A 203 -12.32 5.78 -6.21
N TYR A 204 -11.75 6.35 -5.14
CA TYR A 204 -12.11 7.68 -4.68
C TYR A 204 -11.82 8.74 -5.76
N TYR A 205 -10.63 8.69 -6.34
CA TYR A 205 -10.22 9.59 -7.41
C TYR A 205 -11.15 9.51 -8.62
N LEU A 206 -11.54 8.32 -9.08
CA LEU A 206 -12.47 8.18 -10.20
C LEU A 206 -13.82 8.84 -9.92
N ARG A 207 -14.33 8.74 -8.67
CA ARG A 207 -15.61 9.31 -8.26
C ARG A 207 -15.60 10.83 -8.09
N TYR A 208 -14.49 11.41 -7.62
CA TYR A 208 -14.45 12.81 -7.17
C TYR A 208 -13.35 13.66 -7.82
N GLY A 209 -12.49 13.07 -8.65
CA GLY A 209 -11.38 13.75 -9.32
C GLY A 209 -10.31 14.26 -8.35
N GLY A 210 -10.14 13.64 -7.19
CA GLY A 210 -9.18 14.10 -6.16
C GLY A 210 -9.61 15.39 -5.45
N ARG A 211 -10.90 15.74 -5.46
CA ARG A 211 -11.47 16.78 -4.60
C ARG A 211 -11.79 16.19 -3.23
N ASP A 212 -11.44 16.89 -2.17
CA ASP A 212 -11.95 16.58 -0.83
C ASP A 212 -13.44 16.90 -0.75
N VAL A 213 -14.25 15.85 -0.66
CA VAL A 213 -15.70 15.92 -0.44
C VAL A 213 -16.13 15.34 0.90
N VAL A 214 -15.17 14.91 1.73
CA VAL A 214 -15.41 14.21 3.00
C VAL A 214 -15.24 15.17 4.17
N THR A 215 -14.22 16.03 4.13
CA THR A 215 -13.97 16.97 5.22
C THR A 215 -15.14 17.94 5.40
N GLY A 216 -15.74 17.91 6.59
CA GLY A 216 -16.89 18.76 6.92
C GLY A 216 -18.22 18.30 6.31
N HIS A 217 -18.25 17.09 5.74
CA HIS A 217 -19.49 16.44 5.31
C HIS A 217 -20.20 15.83 6.52
N GLU A 218 -21.53 15.93 6.55
CA GLU A 218 -22.34 15.27 7.59
C GLU A 218 -22.30 13.74 7.39
N LEU A 219 -22.20 12.98 8.48
CA LEU A 219 -22.02 11.52 8.42
C LEU A 219 -23.16 10.78 7.71
N ASP A 220 -24.39 11.29 7.87
CA ASP A 220 -25.61 10.64 7.33
C ASP A 220 -25.99 11.15 5.93
N GLU A 221 -25.29 12.14 5.39
CA GLU A 221 -25.55 12.62 4.05
C GLU A 221 -24.84 11.70 3.03
N PRO A 222 -25.50 11.32 1.91
CA PRO A 222 -24.84 10.53 0.88
C PRO A 222 -23.87 11.37 0.06
N LEU A 223 -22.64 10.88 -0.10
CA LEU A 223 -21.67 11.47 -1.03
C LEU A 223 -22.08 11.18 -2.49
N ASN A 224 -22.35 12.25 -3.25
CA ASN A 224 -22.74 12.14 -4.66
C ASN A 224 -21.51 12.20 -5.60
N PRO A 225 -21.15 11.09 -6.29
CA PRO A 225 -20.01 11.09 -7.20
C PRO A 225 -20.27 11.93 -8.45
N ASN A 226 -19.29 12.77 -8.80
CA ASN A 226 -19.31 13.57 -10.04
C ASN A 226 -18.55 12.89 -11.19
N TRP A 227 -17.86 11.79 -10.90
CA TRP A 227 -17.10 10.96 -11.84
C TRP A 227 -15.99 11.71 -12.58
N ASN A 228 -15.50 12.82 -12.03
CA ASN A 228 -14.52 13.68 -12.70
C ASN A 228 -13.20 12.97 -13.01
N GLY A 229 -12.81 11.95 -12.24
CA GLY A 229 -11.56 11.21 -12.48
C GLY A 229 -11.64 10.24 -13.67
N LEU A 230 -12.84 9.93 -14.20
CA LEU A 230 -12.99 9.05 -15.36
C LEU A 230 -12.33 9.60 -16.63
N GLN A 231 -12.17 10.92 -16.73
CA GLN A 231 -11.51 11.54 -17.88
C GLN A 231 -10.00 11.19 -17.94
N ASP A 232 -9.42 10.77 -16.81
CA ASP A 232 -7.99 10.50 -16.64
C ASP A 232 -7.65 9.00 -16.74
N CYS A 233 -8.66 8.15 -16.62
CA CYS A 233 -8.51 6.70 -16.55
C CYS A 233 -9.08 6.03 -17.81
N GLU A 234 -8.28 5.14 -18.41
CA GLU A 234 -8.72 4.23 -19.46
C GLU A 234 -9.22 2.92 -18.86
N ARG A 235 -8.52 2.42 -17.84
CA ARG A 235 -8.81 1.16 -17.15
C ARG A 235 -8.28 1.21 -15.73
N LEU A 236 -9.06 0.71 -14.78
CA LEU A 236 -8.60 0.41 -13.42
C LEU A 236 -8.40 -1.10 -13.28
N ILE A 237 -7.24 -1.50 -12.78
CA ILE A 237 -6.90 -2.87 -12.40
C ILE A 237 -6.61 -2.84 -10.90
N CYS A 238 -7.38 -3.58 -10.11
CA CYS A 238 -7.20 -3.68 -8.66
C CYS A 238 -6.57 -5.04 -8.29
N MET A 239 -5.57 -5.02 -7.42
CA MET A 239 -4.91 -6.21 -6.89
C MET A 239 -5.01 -6.23 -5.37
N GLY A 240 -5.82 -7.14 -4.82
CA GLY A 240 -5.99 -7.28 -3.36
C GLY A 240 -6.58 -6.03 -2.68
N THR A 241 -7.39 -5.24 -3.40
CA THR A 241 -8.00 -4.03 -2.85
C THR A 241 -9.14 -4.37 -1.89
N PRO A 242 -9.11 -3.88 -0.63
CA PRO A 242 -10.18 -4.11 0.33
C PRO A 242 -11.39 -3.23 0.00
N HIS A 243 -12.21 -3.66 -0.96
CA HIS A 243 -13.29 -2.83 -1.53
C HIS A 243 -14.36 -2.40 -0.53
N VAL A 244 -14.54 -3.18 0.54
CA VAL A 244 -15.49 -2.99 1.65
C VAL A 244 -14.75 -2.97 3.01
N GLY A 245 -13.47 -2.59 3.00
CA GLY A 245 -12.60 -2.62 4.18
C GLY A 245 -11.99 -4.00 4.48
N THR A 246 -11.27 -4.09 5.60
CA THR A 246 -10.59 -5.31 6.06
C THR A 246 -10.50 -5.36 7.59
N ILE A 247 -10.66 -6.55 8.17
CA ILE A 247 -10.45 -6.77 9.61
C ILE A 247 -8.98 -6.56 10.01
N ASP A 248 -8.05 -6.66 9.07
CA ASP A 248 -6.62 -6.40 9.33
C ASP A 248 -6.38 -4.95 9.77
N ALA A 249 -7.23 -4.01 9.35
CA ALA A 249 -7.16 -2.63 9.82
C ALA A 249 -7.44 -2.55 11.33
N LEU A 250 -8.42 -3.32 11.83
CA LEU A 250 -8.71 -3.41 13.26
C LEU A 250 -7.55 -4.06 14.01
N HIS A 251 -7.00 -5.17 13.51
CA HIS A 251 -5.82 -5.80 14.11
C HIS A 251 -4.64 -4.83 14.17
N LEU A 252 -4.40 -4.05 13.12
CA LEU A 252 -3.33 -3.06 13.08
C LEU A 252 -3.53 -1.99 14.18
N ILE A 253 -4.76 -1.49 14.34
CA ILE A 253 -5.10 -0.49 15.35
C ILE A 253 -4.98 -1.07 16.77
N HIS A 254 -5.41 -2.32 16.98
CA HIS A 254 -5.43 -2.97 18.28
C HIS A 254 -4.05 -3.48 18.73
N ASP A 255 -3.34 -4.18 17.86
CA ASP A 255 -2.09 -4.86 18.19
C ASP A 255 -0.84 -4.03 17.85
N GLY A 256 -0.98 -3.01 17.00
CA GLY A 256 0.14 -2.33 16.37
C GLY A 256 0.69 -3.12 15.19
N TYR A 257 1.94 -2.87 14.82
CA TYR A 257 2.54 -3.45 13.61
C TYR A 257 4.01 -3.82 13.80
N ALA A 258 4.45 -4.93 13.22
CA ALA A 258 5.86 -5.27 13.09
C ALA A 258 6.11 -5.93 11.72
N PRO A 259 7.09 -5.45 10.91
CA PRO A 259 7.40 -6.05 9.61
C PRO A 259 7.84 -7.53 9.72
N ASN A 260 8.54 -7.88 10.79
CA ASN A 260 8.91 -9.24 11.15
C ASN A 260 9.26 -9.31 12.65
N VAL A 261 9.48 -10.52 13.18
CA VAL A 261 9.71 -10.76 14.63
C VAL A 261 11.02 -10.18 15.17
N LEU A 262 11.98 -9.87 14.30
CA LEU A 262 13.29 -9.27 14.66
C LEU A 262 13.31 -7.76 14.42
N ALA A 263 12.33 -7.22 13.69
CA ALA A 263 12.20 -5.81 13.41
C ALA A 263 11.56 -5.06 14.58
N ARG A 264 11.73 -3.74 14.57
CA ARG A 264 11.03 -2.84 15.48
C ARG A 264 9.52 -3.07 15.40
N ARG A 265 8.88 -3.16 16.56
CA ARG A 265 7.42 -3.11 16.68
C ARG A 265 6.97 -1.65 16.85
N TYR A 266 5.98 -1.26 16.08
CA TYR A 266 5.26 0.00 16.18
C TYR A 266 4.02 -0.23 17.07
N PRO A 267 3.88 0.50 18.19
CA PRO A 267 2.80 0.28 19.13
C PRO A 267 1.43 0.71 18.57
N PRO A 268 0.32 0.23 19.15
CA PRO A 268 -1.04 0.66 18.80
C PRO A 268 -1.21 2.19 18.75
N ALA A 269 -0.60 2.92 19.69
CA ALA A 269 -0.67 4.39 19.72
C ALA A 269 -0.11 5.06 18.46
N THR A 270 0.94 4.49 17.86
CA THR A 270 1.48 4.97 16.58
C THR A 270 0.46 4.76 15.48
N ILE A 271 -0.11 3.56 15.36
CA ILE A 271 -1.11 3.27 14.32
C ILE A 271 -2.39 4.09 14.51
N PHE A 272 -2.81 4.30 15.76
CA PHE A 272 -3.97 5.11 16.10
C PHE A 272 -3.86 6.55 15.58
N SER A 273 -2.66 7.06 15.37
CA SER A 273 -2.45 8.38 14.78
C SER A 273 -2.67 8.43 13.26
N PHE A 274 -2.89 7.30 12.56
CA PHE A 274 -2.97 7.23 11.10
C PHE A 274 -4.42 7.26 10.61
N PRO A 275 -4.91 8.36 9.98
CA PRO A 275 -6.22 8.37 9.35
C PRO A 275 -6.46 7.19 8.39
N ALA A 276 -5.44 6.80 7.61
CA ALA A 276 -5.55 5.70 6.65
C ALA A 276 -5.92 4.35 7.28
N ALA A 277 -5.55 4.11 8.54
CA ALA A 277 -5.89 2.86 9.23
C ALA A 277 -7.41 2.75 9.43
N PHE A 278 -8.07 3.85 9.83
CA PHE A 278 -9.52 3.89 10.01
C PHE A 278 -10.28 3.84 8.68
N GLU A 279 -9.72 4.44 7.62
CA GLU A 279 -10.32 4.43 6.28
C GLU A 279 -10.27 3.05 5.58
N LEU A 280 -9.63 2.07 6.21
CA LEU A 280 -9.58 0.67 5.78
C LEU A 280 -10.40 -0.27 6.68
N MET A 281 -11.04 0.25 7.73
CA MET A 281 -11.96 -0.52 8.56
C MET A 281 -13.10 -1.09 7.70
N PRO A 282 -13.67 -2.23 8.09
CA PRO A 282 -14.85 -2.77 7.42
C PRO A 282 -15.98 -1.74 7.31
N GLU A 283 -16.68 -1.75 6.18
CA GLU A 283 -17.85 -0.91 5.96
C GLU A 283 -18.95 -1.28 6.97
N PRO A 284 -19.69 -0.29 7.54
CA PRO A 284 -20.81 -0.59 8.43
C PRO A 284 -21.81 -1.56 7.80
N GLY A 285 -22.10 -2.66 8.48
CA GLY A 285 -23.02 -3.70 8.00
C GLY A 285 -22.37 -4.90 7.32
N GLU A 286 -21.05 -4.88 7.10
CA GLU A 286 -20.32 -6.09 6.74
C GLU A 286 -20.25 -7.05 7.94
N PRO A 287 -20.65 -8.34 7.80
CA PRO A 287 -20.65 -9.31 8.88
C PRO A 287 -19.23 -9.81 9.13
N VAL A 288 -18.44 -9.03 9.85
CA VAL A 288 -17.01 -9.28 10.01
C VAL A 288 -16.75 -10.18 11.21
N PHE A 289 -17.60 -10.10 12.23
CA PHE A 289 -17.58 -11.03 13.34
C PHE A 289 -18.61 -12.13 13.07
N VAL A 290 -18.13 -13.34 12.88
CA VAL A 290 -18.95 -14.52 12.65
C VAL A 290 -18.68 -15.58 13.71
N GLY A 291 -19.74 -16.21 14.20
CA GLY A 291 -19.64 -17.33 15.14
C GLY A 291 -19.17 -18.60 14.45
N GLU A 292 -18.94 -19.66 15.24
CA GLU A 292 -18.48 -20.95 14.71
C GLU A 292 -19.45 -21.55 13.67
N GLY A 293 -20.75 -21.20 13.73
CA GLY A 293 -21.76 -21.62 12.77
C GLY A 293 -21.90 -20.70 11.55
N GLY A 294 -21.10 -19.64 11.43
CA GLY A 294 -21.18 -18.65 10.36
C GLY A 294 -22.29 -17.62 10.53
N GLU A 295 -23.00 -17.62 11.66
CA GLU A 295 -23.91 -16.55 12.04
C GLU A 295 -23.14 -15.26 12.32
N SER A 296 -23.69 -14.13 11.90
CA SER A 296 -23.14 -12.83 12.27
C SER A 296 -23.29 -12.61 13.78
N LEU A 297 -22.24 -12.09 14.41
CA LEU A 297 -22.18 -11.71 15.82
C LEU A 297 -22.31 -10.19 16.02
N ASP A 298 -22.53 -9.45 14.94
CA ASP A 298 -22.63 -7.99 14.89
C ASP A 298 -24.04 -7.48 15.23
#